data_AF-A0A961TJ72-F1
#
_entry.id   AF-A0A961TJ72-F1
#
_cell.length_a   1.000
_cell.length_b   1.000
_cell.length_c   1.000
_cell.angle_alpha   90.00
_cell.angle_beta   90.00
_cell.angle_gamma   90.00
#
_symmetry.space_group_name_H-M   'P 1'
#
loop_
_entity.id
_entity.type
_entity.pdbx_description
1 polymer ?
#
loop_
_entity_poly.entity_id
_entity_poly.type
_entity_poly.pdbx_seq_one_letter_code
_entity_poly.pdbx_strand_id
1 'polypeptide(L)' 'MAEKKKPNPIDIHVGSRVRLRRTMLGMSQEKLGEHLGITFQQIQKYEKGTNRVGA' A
#
# COMPACT_ATOMS: atom_id res chain seq x y z
N MET A 1 9.33 -10.18 -22.95
CA MET A 1 9.51 -9.22 -21.84
C MET A 1 8.13 -8.98 -21.23
N ALA A 2 7.93 -9.27 -19.94
CA ALA A 2 6.61 -9.13 -19.33
C ALA A 2 6.17 -7.66 -19.35
N GLU A 3 5.02 -7.37 -19.95
CA GLU A 3 4.40 -6.05 -19.92
C GLU A 3 4.26 -5.61 -18.46
N LYS A 4 4.98 -4.57 -18.05
CA LYS A 4 4.74 -3.92 -16.75
C LYS A 4 3.34 -3.31 -16.83
N LYS A 5 2.32 -4.04 -16.36
CA LYS A 5 0.96 -3.53 -16.21
C LYS A 5 1.04 -2.20 -15.47
N LYS A 6 0.57 -1.13 -16.11
CA LYS A 6 0.47 0.18 -15.47
C LYS A 6 -0.38 0.00 -14.20
N PRO A 7 0.05 0.53 -13.05
CA PRO A 7 -0.73 0.43 -11.83
C PRO A 7 -2.11 1.05 -12.06
N ASN A 8 -3.16 0.41 -11.54
CA ASN A 8 -4.52 0.90 -11.70
C ASN A 8 -4.63 2.28 -11.00
N PRO A 9 -5.19 3.32 -11.65
CA PRO A 9 -5.39 4.62 -11.02
C PRO A 9 -6.13 4.55 -9.66
N ILE A 10 -7.03 3.58 -9.49
CA ILE A 10 -7.73 3.32 -8.23
C ILE A 10 -6.77 2.83 -7.15
N ASP A 11 -5.90 1.87 -7.47
CA ASP A 11 -4.93 1.33 -6.50
C ASP A 11 -3.91 2.40 -6.08
N ILE A 12 -3.51 3.27 -7.01
CA ILE A 12 -2.66 4.44 -6.71
C ILE A 12 -3.39 5.39 -5.74
N HIS A 13 -4.65 5.71 -6.02
CA HIS A 13 -5.45 6.60 -5.18
C HIS A 13 -5.62 6.03 -3.77
N VAL A 14 -6.05 4.76 -3.67
CA VAL A 14 -6.24 4.07 -2.38
C VAL A 14 -4.91 3.98 -1.63
N GLY A 15 -3.83 3.59 -2.30
CA GLY A 15 -2.48 3.53 -1.71
C GLY A 15 -2.02 4.87 -1.12
N SER A 16 -2.26 5.96 -1.85
CA SER A 16 -1.98 7.32 -1.38
C SER A 16 -2.77 7.68 -0.11
N ARG A 17 -4.05 7.30 -0.04
CA ARG A 17 -4.90 7.50 1.15
C ARG A 17 -4.44 6.67 2.35
N VAL A 18 -4.04 5.43 2.14
CA VAL A 18 -3.44 4.57 3.18
C VAL A 18 -2.19 5.22 3.74
N ARG A 19 -1.26 5.65 2.87
CA ARG A 19 -0.03 6.34 3.26
C ARG A 19 -0.32 7.60 4.06
N LEU A 20 -1.21 8.45 3.57
CA LEU A 20 -1.59 9.70 4.24
C LEU A 20 -2.11 9.42 5.66
N ARG A 21 -3.05 8.48 5.80
CA ARG A 21 -3.62 8.14 7.12
C ARG A 21 -2.57 7.58 8.06
N ARG A 22 -1.72 6.67 7.58
CA ARG A 22 -0.62 6.10 8.36
C ARG A 22 0.33 7.19 8.87
N THR A 23 0.70 8.14 8.01
CA THR A 23 1.58 9.25 8.42
C THR A 23 0.92 10.21 9.40
N MET A 24 -0.37 10.50 9.24
CA MET A 24 -1.12 11.33 10.20
C MET A 24 -1.20 10.68 11.59
N LEU A 25 -1.15 9.35 11.66
CA LEU A 25 -1.11 8.59 12.90
C LEU A 25 0.31 8.37 13.44
N GLY A 26 1.35 8.90 12.77
CA GLY A 26 2.74 8.71 13.18
C GLY A 26 3.22 7.25 13.11
N MET A 27 2.60 6.41 12.28
CA MET A 27 2.90 4.99 12.21
C MET A 27 3.92 4.67 11.11
N SER A 28 4.84 3.72 11.36
CA SER A 28 5.68 3.12 10.32
C SER A 28 4.90 2.11 9.48
N GLN A 29 5.44 1.73 8.31
CA GLN A 29 4.84 0.68 7.48
C GLN A 29 4.82 -0.68 8.19
N GLU A 30 5.87 -0.98 8.98
CA GLU A 30 5.96 -2.17 9.83
C GLU A 30 4.86 -2.18 10.88
N LYS A 31 4.69 -1.07 11.63
CA LYS A 31 3.65 -0.94 12.64
C LYS A 31 2.25 -1.10 12.05
N LEU A 32 1.98 -0.51 10.88
CA LEU A 32 0.70 -0.70 10.19
C LEU A 32 0.52 -2.16 9.74
N GLY A 33 1.58 -2.80 9.24
CA GLY A 33 1.56 -4.19 8.84
C GLY A 33 1.22 -5.12 10.00
N GLU A 34 1.86 -4.93 11.17
CA GLU A 34 1.56 -5.66 12.40
C GLU A 34 0.08 -5.56 12.81
N HIS A 35 -0.50 -4.36 12.76
CA HIS A 35 -1.92 -4.15 13.10
C HIS A 35 -2.88 -4.83 12.12
N LEU A 36 -2.45 -5.01 10.87
CA LEU A 36 -3.24 -5.62 9.81
C LEU A 36 -2.90 -7.10 9.56
N GLY A 37 -1.96 -7.68 10.32
CA GLY A 37 -1.50 -9.06 10.14
C GLY A 37 -0.81 -9.31 8.79
N ILE A 38 -0.20 -8.28 8.18
CA ILE A 38 0.49 -8.36 6.89
C ILE A 38 1.89 -7.77 6.96
N THR A 39 2.77 -8.16 6.03
CA THR A 39 4.16 -7.71 6.05
C THR A 39 4.31 -6.25 5.64
N PHE A 40 5.40 -5.59 6.08
CA PHE A 40 5.70 -4.22 5.68
C PHE A 40 5.86 -4.08 4.16
N GLN A 41 6.39 -5.11 3.49
CA GLN A 41 6.52 -5.12 2.03
C GLN A 41 5.15 -5.09 1.34
N GLN A 42 4.13 -5.73 1.92
CA GLN A 42 2.77 -5.69 1.39
C GLN A 42 2.16 -4.29 1.57
N ILE A 43 2.35 -3.66 2.74
CA ILE A 43 1.97 -2.26 2.95
C ILE A 43 2.66 -1.36 1.93
N GLN A 44 3.96 -1.56 1.69
CA GLN A 44 4.69 -0.77 0.71
C GLN A 44 4.12 -0.92 -0.71
N LYS A 45 3.70 -2.13 -1.10
CA LYS A 45 3.07 -2.39 -2.40
C LYS A 45 1.69 -1.74 -2.51
N TYR A 46 0.90 -1.75 -1.44
CA TYR A 46 -0.38 -1.04 -1.37
C TYR A 46 -0.17 0.48 -1.50
N GLU A 47 0.75 1.05 -0.73
CA GLU A 47 1.03 2.50 -0.78
C GLU A 47 1.58 2.96 -2.13
N LYS A 48 2.27 2.07 -2.86
CA LYS A 48 2.74 2.34 -4.24
C LYS A 48 1.67 2.05 -5.31
N GLY A 49 0.53 1.47 -4.94
CA GLY A 49 -0.52 1.04 -5.86
C GLY A 49 -0.13 -0.11 -6.78
N THR A 50 0.98 -0.81 -6.51
CA THR A 50 1.45 -1.95 -7.33
C THR A 50 0.65 -3.22 -7.06
N ASN A 51 0.03 -3.30 -5.88
CA ASN A 51 -0.91 -4.35 -5.51
C ASN A 51 -2.28 -3.73 -5.22
N ARG A 52 -3.33 -4.43 -5.63
CA ARG A 52 -4.71 -4.10 -5.25
C ARG A 52 -4.93 -4.37 -3.77
N VAL A 53 -5.53 -3.42 -3.07
CA VAL A 53 -5.95 -3.61 -1.67
C VAL A 53 -7.20 -4.50 -1.65
N GLY A 54 -7.16 -5.60 -0.92
CA GLY A 54 -8.24 -6.60 -0.86
C GLY A 54 -8.12 -7.75 -1.89
N ALA A 55 -6.93 -7.94 -2.47
CA ALA A 55 -6.55 -9.14 -3.23
C ALA A 55 -5.89 -10.18 -2.32
#